data_AF-A0A1A6FVF4-F1
#
_entry.id   AF-A0A1A6FVF4-F1
#
_cell.length_a   1.000
_cell.length_b   1.000
_cell.length_c   1.000
_cell.angle_alpha   90.00
_cell.angle_beta   90.00
_cell.angle_gamma   90.00
#
_symmetry.space_group_name_H-M   'P 1'
#
loop_
_entity.id
_entity.type
_entity.pdbx_description
1 polymer ?
#
loop_
_entity_poly.entity_id
_entity_poly.type
_entity_poly.pdbx_seq_one_letter_code
_entity_poly.pdbx_strand_id
1 'polypeptide(L)'
;VFIVAAKRTPFGSYGGLLKDFSATDLAEFAARAALAAGKVPPETIDSVVVGNVMQVTNDAGYFNEEMAPIEVKTRKGKQMMQVDEHARPQTTLEQLQKLPPVFKKDGTVTAGNASGVSDGAGAVIIASEDAVKKHNFTPLARVVSYFVSGCDPSIMGIGPVPAINGALKRAGLSLKDMDLVDVNEAFAPQYLAVQKALDLDPSKSNVNGGAIALGHPLAGSGSRITAH
;
A
#
# COMPACT_ATOMS: atom_id res chain seq x y z
N VAL A 1 -9.56 9.69 -18.44
CA VAL A 1 -8.43 10.36 -17.76
C VAL A 1 -7.19 9.49 -17.87
N PHE A 2 -6.01 10.09 -17.84
CA PHE A 2 -4.73 9.44 -18.09
C PHE A 2 -3.82 9.62 -16.90
N ILE A 3 -3.02 8.61 -16.59
CA ILE A 3 -1.88 8.75 -15.67
C ILE A 3 -0.69 9.20 -16.51
N VAL A 4 -0.11 10.35 -16.17
CA VAL A 4 1.05 10.92 -16.91
C VAL A 4 2.35 10.79 -16.12
N ALA A 5 2.26 10.57 -14.81
CA ALA A 5 3.40 10.23 -13.98
C ALA A 5 2.95 9.50 -12.71
N ALA A 6 3.80 8.62 -12.20
CA ALA A 6 3.61 8.01 -10.89
C ALA A 6 4.97 7.75 -10.24
N LYS A 7 5.11 8.12 -8.96
CA LYS A 7 6.30 7.85 -8.14
C LYS A 7 5.91 7.57 -6.70
N ARG A 8 6.79 6.89 -5.98
CA ARG A 8 6.65 6.62 -4.55
C ARG A 8 7.98 6.75 -3.85
N THR A 9 7.94 6.98 -2.55
CA THR A 9 9.10 6.78 -1.68
C THR A 9 9.41 5.28 -1.55
N PRO A 10 10.62 4.90 -1.11
CA PRO A 10 10.81 3.63 -0.44
C PRO A 10 9.83 3.50 0.73
N PHE A 11 9.51 2.26 1.11
CA PHE A 11 8.70 1.99 2.30
C PHE A 11 9.63 1.68 3.47
N GLY A 12 9.51 2.48 4.52
CA GLY A 12 10.22 2.29 5.78
C GLY A 12 9.46 1.33 6.67
N SER A 13 10.17 0.55 7.48
CA SER A 13 9.58 -0.16 8.60
C SER A 13 9.13 0.84 9.67
N TYR A 14 8.14 0.45 10.47
CA TYR A 14 7.75 1.20 11.66
C TYR A 14 8.95 1.50 12.57
N GLY A 15 9.15 2.78 12.92
CA GLY A 15 10.31 3.22 13.71
C GLY A 15 11.67 3.09 13.01
N GLY A 16 11.67 2.82 11.71
CA GLY A 16 12.86 2.61 10.89
C GLY A 16 13.45 3.91 10.33
N LEU A 17 14.06 3.81 9.14
CA LEU A 17 14.80 4.91 8.51
C LEU A 17 13.95 6.14 8.16
N LEU A 18 12.62 6.00 8.12
CA LEU A 18 11.71 7.10 7.80
C LEU A 18 11.06 7.74 9.04
N LYS A 19 11.43 7.31 10.26
CA LYS A 19 10.77 7.73 11.51
C LYS A 19 10.81 9.25 11.79
N ASP A 20 11.82 9.93 11.24
CA ASP A 20 12.05 11.37 11.47
C ASP A 20 11.43 12.22 10.34
N PHE A 21 10.70 11.62 9.40
CA PHE A 21 9.97 12.31 8.33
C PHE A 21 8.47 12.26 8.60
N SER A 22 7.80 13.40 8.48
CA SER A 22 6.35 13.45 8.56
C SER A 22 5.70 12.84 7.32
N ALA A 23 4.41 12.48 7.43
CA ALA A 23 3.62 12.05 6.27
C ALA A 23 3.59 13.13 5.16
N THR A 24 3.65 14.41 5.54
CA THR A 24 3.72 15.55 4.61
C THR A 24 5.05 15.57 3.86
N ASP A 25 6.18 15.36 4.54
CA ASP A 25 7.52 15.32 3.91
C ASP A 25 7.60 14.19 2.88
N LEU A 26 7.12 13.00 3.26
CA LEU A 26 7.11 11.84 2.37
C LEU A 26 6.21 12.06 1.15
N ALA A 27 5.04 12.68 1.35
CA ALA A 27 4.13 13.04 0.26
C ALA A 27 4.77 14.09 -0.69
N GLU A 28 5.47 15.08 -0.14
CA GLU A 28 6.22 16.08 -0.92
C GLU A 28 7.29 15.41 -1.78
N PHE A 29 8.10 14.51 -1.21
CA PHE A 29 9.13 13.78 -1.96
C PHE A 29 8.53 12.99 -3.12
N ALA A 30 7.45 12.25 -2.87
CA ALA A 30 6.76 11.49 -3.91
C ALA A 30 6.19 12.40 -5.01
N ALA A 31 5.55 13.51 -4.63
CA ALA A 31 4.95 14.46 -5.56
C ALA A 31 5.99 15.16 -6.44
N ARG A 32 7.09 15.65 -5.85
CA ARG A 32 8.21 16.27 -6.60
C ARG A 32 8.82 15.27 -7.60
N ALA A 33 9.03 14.03 -7.16
CA ALA A 33 9.54 12.98 -8.04
C ALA A 33 8.58 12.67 -9.20
N ALA A 34 7.27 12.64 -8.96
CA ALA A 34 6.26 12.41 -10.00
C ALA A 34 6.23 13.58 -11.01
N LEU A 35 6.20 14.83 -10.53
CA LEU A 35 6.24 16.02 -11.38
C LEU A 35 7.49 16.02 -12.28
N ALA A 36 8.66 15.77 -11.70
CA ALA A 36 9.92 15.71 -12.44
C ALA A 36 9.92 14.58 -13.48
N ALA A 37 9.46 13.38 -13.12
CA ALA A 37 9.42 12.23 -14.03
C ALA A 37 8.46 12.44 -15.21
N GLY A 38 7.30 13.05 -14.96
CA GLY A 38 6.33 13.40 -16.00
C GLY A 38 6.68 14.66 -16.78
N LYS A 39 7.73 15.39 -16.39
CA LYS A 39 8.04 16.75 -16.87
C LYS A 39 6.82 17.68 -16.77
N VAL A 40 6.03 17.52 -15.71
CA VAL A 40 4.81 18.28 -15.46
C VAL A 40 5.18 19.54 -14.68
N PRO A 41 4.96 20.73 -15.25
CA PRO A 41 5.22 21.97 -14.52
C PRO A 41 4.22 22.14 -13.36
N PRO A 42 4.68 22.47 -12.13
CA PRO A 42 3.80 22.59 -10.97
C PRO A 42 2.64 23.58 -11.16
N GLU A 43 2.84 24.64 -11.94
CA GLU A 43 1.84 25.66 -12.25
C GLU A 43 0.67 25.15 -13.09
N THR A 44 0.78 23.96 -13.69
CA THR A 44 -0.31 23.31 -14.44
C THR A 44 -1.20 22.43 -13.57
N ILE A 45 -0.89 22.31 -12.27
CA ILE A 45 -1.68 21.51 -11.34
C ILE A 45 -2.90 22.30 -10.87
N ASP A 46 -4.08 21.86 -11.28
CA ASP A 46 -5.35 22.49 -10.90
C ASP A 46 -5.78 22.16 -9.46
N SER A 47 -5.44 20.95 -8.98
CA SER A 47 -5.86 20.47 -7.65
C SER A 47 -4.94 19.37 -7.12
N VAL A 48 -4.92 19.24 -5.79
CA VAL A 48 -4.18 18.20 -5.08
C VAL A 48 -5.14 17.47 -4.14
N VAL A 49 -5.21 16.15 -4.26
CA VAL A 49 -6.03 15.28 -3.40
C VAL A 49 -5.11 14.30 -2.68
N VAL A 50 -5.12 14.32 -1.34
CA VAL A 50 -4.24 13.50 -0.50
C VAL A 50 -5.07 12.57 0.36
N GLY A 51 -4.79 11.27 0.28
CA GLY A 51 -5.28 10.28 1.23
C GLY A 51 -4.34 10.22 2.43
N ASN A 52 -4.85 10.51 3.63
CA ASN A 52 -4.16 10.24 4.89
C ASN A 52 -5.16 9.71 5.93
N VAL A 53 -4.83 8.59 6.58
CA VAL A 53 -5.69 7.94 7.58
C VAL A 53 -5.27 8.31 8.99
N MET A 54 -3.97 8.39 9.26
CA MET A 54 -3.45 8.82 10.56
C MET A 54 -3.05 10.30 10.45
N GLN A 55 -4.01 11.18 10.73
CA GLN A 55 -3.83 12.64 10.63
C GLN A 55 -3.16 13.25 11.86
N VAL A 56 -2.98 12.47 12.92
CA VAL A 56 -2.24 12.88 14.11
C VAL A 56 -0.80 12.43 13.95
N THR A 57 0.12 13.39 13.81
CA THR A 57 1.55 13.14 13.70
C THR A 57 2.24 13.36 15.05
N ASN A 58 3.39 12.71 15.28
CA ASN A 58 4.19 12.93 16.50
C ASN A 58 4.61 14.40 16.68
N ASP A 59 4.64 15.14 15.57
CA ASP A 59 4.97 16.56 15.46
C ASP A 59 3.99 17.46 16.24
N ALA A 60 2.80 16.95 16.60
CA ALA A 60 1.80 17.68 17.35
C ALA A 60 1.93 17.55 18.89
N GLY A 61 2.88 16.74 19.39
CA GLY A 61 3.21 16.65 20.81
C GLY A 61 2.18 15.94 21.71
N TYR A 62 1.03 15.51 21.17
CA TYR A 62 -0.08 14.93 21.94
C TYR A 62 0.26 13.62 22.67
N PHE A 63 1.15 12.80 22.11
CA PHE A 63 1.41 11.45 22.62
C PHE A 63 2.53 11.35 23.66
N ASN A 64 3.26 12.45 23.92
CA ASN A 64 4.37 12.45 24.88
C ASN A 64 3.91 12.21 26.33
N GLU A 65 2.65 12.50 26.65
CA GLU A 65 2.10 12.28 27.99
C GLU A 65 1.42 10.91 28.19
N GLU A 66 1.25 10.13 27.12
CA GLU A 66 0.47 8.86 27.14
C GLU A 66 1.34 7.60 27.01
N MET A 67 2.61 7.75 26.62
CA MET A 67 3.51 6.62 26.36
C MET A 67 4.22 6.14 27.63
N ALA A 68 3.83 4.96 28.14
CA ALA A 68 4.59 4.25 29.18
C ALA A 68 5.70 3.39 28.54
N PRO A 69 6.94 3.42 29.05
CA PRO A 69 8.03 2.59 28.53
C PRO A 69 7.74 1.10 28.80
N ILE A 70 7.84 0.26 27.77
CA ILE A 70 7.72 -1.20 27.89
C ILE A 70 9.08 -1.86 27.68
N GLU A 71 9.52 -2.59 28.70
CA GLU A 71 10.73 -3.43 28.67
C GLU A 71 10.36 -4.82 28.13
N VAL A 72 10.99 -5.24 27.03
CA VAL A 72 10.74 -6.57 26.43
C VAL A 72 11.85 -7.54 26.79
N LYS A 73 11.45 -8.78 27.08
CA LYS A 73 12.37 -9.86 27.43
C LYS A 73 12.76 -10.62 26.16
N THR A 74 14.04 -10.61 25.81
CA THR A 74 14.60 -11.41 24.72
C THR A 74 15.41 -12.58 25.24
N ARG A 75 15.80 -13.48 24.32
CA ARG A 75 16.78 -14.55 24.59
C ARG A 75 18.13 -14.03 25.09
N LYS A 76 18.46 -12.75 24.89
CA LYS A 76 19.72 -12.11 25.34
C LYS A 76 19.53 -11.21 26.58
N GLY A 77 18.34 -11.18 27.17
CA GLY A 77 18.03 -10.35 28.35
C GLY A 77 16.91 -9.34 28.11
N LYS A 78 16.69 -8.49 29.12
CA LYS A 78 15.77 -7.35 29.05
C LYS A 78 16.36 -6.29 28.13
N GLN A 79 15.60 -5.87 27.12
CA GLN A 79 15.99 -4.77 26.25
C GLN A 79 14.82 -3.80 26.14
N MET A 80 15.13 -2.52 26.03
CA MET A 80 14.16 -1.56 25.53
C MET A 80 14.00 -1.82 24.04
N MET A 81 12.77 -2.09 23.60
CA MET A 81 12.47 -2.19 22.17
C MET A 81 12.54 -0.80 21.58
N GLN A 82 13.42 -0.58 20.61
CA GLN A 82 13.64 0.76 20.02
C GLN A 82 13.65 0.77 18.48
N VAL A 83 13.62 -0.40 17.82
CA VAL A 83 13.75 -0.51 16.35
C VAL A 83 13.08 -1.80 15.85
N ASP A 84 12.37 -1.72 14.71
CA ASP A 84 11.85 -2.86 13.94
C ASP A 84 12.37 -2.86 12.48
N GLU A 85 12.63 -4.05 11.93
CA GLU A 85 13.14 -4.29 10.57
C GLU A 85 12.13 -5.13 9.76
N HIS A 86 11.56 -4.55 8.69
CA HIS A 86 10.39 -5.15 8.02
C HIS A 86 10.75 -6.11 6.87
N ALA A 87 11.74 -5.79 6.03
CA ALA A 87 12.15 -6.70 4.97
C ALA A 87 12.98 -7.86 5.55
N ARG A 88 12.53 -9.10 5.32
CA ARG A 88 13.22 -10.32 5.77
C ARG A 88 13.71 -11.12 4.56
N PRO A 89 14.82 -10.71 3.91
CA PRO A 89 15.30 -11.36 2.68
C PRO A 89 15.75 -12.82 2.88
N GLN A 90 15.96 -13.26 4.13
CA GLN A 90 16.30 -14.65 4.48
C GLN A 90 15.11 -15.45 5.03
N THR A 91 13.87 -15.09 4.67
CA THR A 91 12.66 -15.80 5.14
C THR A 91 12.62 -17.22 4.57
N THR A 92 12.39 -18.21 5.44
CA THR A 92 12.14 -19.61 5.03
C THR A 92 10.77 -20.10 5.51
N LEU A 93 10.25 -21.15 4.86
CA LEU A 93 8.97 -21.75 5.25
C LEU A 93 9.00 -22.29 6.69
N GLU A 94 10.11 -22.90 7.10
CA GLU A 94 10.30 -23.45 8.45
C GLU A 94 10.31 -22.34 9.52
N GLN A 95 10.77 -21.14 9.17
CA GLN A 95 10.71 -19.99 10.06
C GLN A 95 9.27 -19.47 10.18
N LEU A 96 8.54 -19.36 9.07
CA LEU A 96 7.15 -18.92 9.05
C LEU A 96 6.23 -19.85 9.86
N GLN A 97 6.45 -21.17 9.77
CA GLN A 97 5.69 -22.18 10.53
C GLN A 97 5.86 -22.07 12.05
N LYS A 98 6.97 -21.49 12.52
CA LYS A 98 7.27 -21.35 13.96
C LYS A 98 6.70 -20.07 14.56
N LEU A 99 6.13 -19.18 13.75
CA LEU A 99 5.62 -17.91 14.25
C LEU A 99 4.31 -18.11 15.02
N PRO A 100 4.17 -17.51 16.22
CA PRO A 100 2.92 -17.61 16.97
C PRO A 100 1.80 -16.79 16.30
N PRO A 101 0.54 -17.19 16.47
CA PRO A 101 -0.60 -16.39 16.07
C PRO A 101 -0.67 -15.07 16.86
N VAL A 102 -1.06 -13.97 16.22
CA VAL A 102 -1.03 -12.63 16.83
C VAL A 102 -2.39 -12.07 17.26
N PHE A 103 -3.50 -12.55 16.67
CA PHE A 103 -4.84 -12.00 16.95
C PHE A 103 -5.72 -12.86 17.86
N LYS A 104 -5.55 -14.18 17.83
CA LYS A 104 -6.31 -15.10 18.69
C LYS A 104 -5.50 -16.36 18.97
N LYS A 105 -5.77 -16.96 20.13
CA LYS A 105 -5.26 -18.30 20.46
C LYS A 105 -5.69 -19.29 19.36
N ASP A 106 -4.76 -20.11 18.90
CA ASP A 106 -4.95 -21.08 17.81
C ASP A 106 -5.40 -20.47 16.47
N GLY A 107 -5.12 -19.17 16.26
CA GLY A 107 -5.35 -18.48 14.99
C GLY A 107 -4.35 -18.85 13.90
N THR A 108 -4.61 -18.41 12.68
CA THR A 108 -3.74 -18.67 11.51
C THR A 108 -2.91 -17.47 11.07
N VAL A 109 -3.22 -16.27 11.60
CA VAL A 109 -2.53 -15.03 11.25
C VAL A 109 -1.34 -14.81 12.18
N THR A 110 -0.16 -14.66 11.59
CA THR A 110 1.12 -14.43 12.26
C THR A 110 1.77 -13.17 11.68
N ALA A 111 2.80 -12.64 12.35
CA ALA A 111 3.55 -11.50 11.84
C ALA A 111 4.25 -11.76 10.48
N GLY A 112 4.41 -13.02 10.08
CA GLY A 112 5.04 -13.39 8.80
C GLY A 112 4.04 -13.56 7.64
N ASN A 113 2.74 -13.52 7.91
CA ASN A 113 1.68 -13.62 6.89
C ASN A 113 0.66 -12.46 6.95
N ALA A 114 1.02 -11.41 7.66
CA ALA A 114 0.35 -10.12 7.71
C ALA A 114 1.32 -9.04 7.21
N SER A 115 0.81 -7.99 6.55
CA SER A 115 1.63 -6.82 6.24
C SER A 115 2.03 -6.11 7.53
N GLY A 116 3.22 -5.51 7.56
CA GLY A 116 3.64 -4.71 8.70
C GLY A 116 3.07 -3.30 8.69
N VAL A 117 3.24 -2.61 9.82
CA VAL A 117 3.13 -1.16 9.89
C VAL A 117 4.35 -0.57 9.21
N SER A 118 4.13 0.36 8.28
CA SER A 118 5.19 0.93 7.45
C SER A 118 4.90 2.37 7.09
N ASP A 119 5.96 3.14 6.90
CA ASP A 119 5.91 4.55 6.52
C ASP A 119 6.24 4.68 5.03
N GLY A 120 5.52 5.53 4.31
CA GLY A 120 5.77 5.77 2.89
C GLY A 120 4.61 6.48 2.19
N ALA A 121 4.93 7.10 1.06
CA ALA A 121 3.96 7.83 0.25
C ALA A 121 4.07 7.48 -1.24
N GLY A 122 2.96 7.63 -1.96
CA GLY A 122 2.89 7.50 -3.40
C GLY A 122 2.10 8.65 -4.00
N ALA A 123 2.56 9.16 -5.15
CA ALA A 123 1.94 10.24 -5.89
C ALA A 123 1.67 9.79 -7.34
N VAL A 124 0.48 10.10 -7.83
CA VAL A 124 0.03 9.83 -9.20
C VAL A 124 -0.48 11.14 -9.78
N ILE A 125 0.02 11.53 -10.95
CA ILE A 125 -0.47 12.70 -11.69
C ILE A 125 -1.46 12.21 -12.75
N ILE A 126 -2.69 12.72 -12.64
CA ILE A 126 -3.78 12.39 -13.54
C ILE A 126 -4.09 13.63 -14.39
N ALA A 127 -4.26 13.42 -15.70
CA ALA A 127 -4.60 14.46 -16.65
C ALA A 127 -5.87 14.09 -17.45
N SER A 128 -6.65 15.10 -17.82
CA SER A 128 -7.68 14.95 -18.86
C SER A 128 -7.01 14.72 -20.22
N GLU A 129 -7.79 14.23 -21.20
CA GLU A 129 -7.28 14.10 -22.57
C GLU A 129 -6.85 15.45 -23.15
N ASP A 130 -7.61 16.51 -22.85
CA ASP A 130 -7.30 17.86 -23.31
C ASP A 130 -6.00 18.38 -22.70
N ALA A 131 -5.76 18.12 -21.41
CA ALA A 131 -4.52 18.51 -20.75
C ALA A 131 -3.32 17.73 -21.32
N VAL A 132 -3.48 16.43 -21.60
CA VAL A 132 -2.45 15.61 -22.27
C VAL A 132 -2.08 16.23 -23.62
N LYS A 133 -3.07 16.60 -24.44
CA LYS A 133 -2.83 17.22 -25.76
C LYS A 133 -2.20 18.62 -25.63
N LYS A 134 -2.78 19.48 -24.78
CA LYS A 134 -2.35 20.88 -24.59
C LYS A 134 -0.91 20.98 -24.10
N HIS A 135 -0.52 20.12 -23.17
CA HIS A 135 0.81 20.14 -22.56
C HIS A 135 1.76 19.09 -23.14
N ASN A 136 1.32 18.37 -24.18
CA ASN A 136 2.09 17.32 -24.85
C ASN A 136 2.66 16.28 -23.87
N PHE A 137 1.86 15.88 -22.87
CA PHE A 137 2.27 14.84 -21.93
C PHE A 137 2.27 13.47 -22.62
N THR A 138 3.18 12.59 -22.20
CA THR A 138 3.18 11.19 -22.62
C THR A 138 2.43 10.36 -21.58
N PRO A 139 1.25 9.81 -21.88
CA PRO A 139 0.52 8.98 -20.93
C PRO A 139 1.26 7.67 -20.64
N LEU A 140 1.32 7.29 -19.37
CA LEU A 140 1.77 5.96 -18.93
C LEU A 140 0.64 4.94 -19.05
N ALA A 141 -0.57 5.36 -18.68
CA ALA A 141 -1.76 4.52 -18.72
C ALA A 141 -3.04 5.35 -18.87
N ARG A 142 -4.12 4.69 -19.25
CA ARG A 142 -5.48 5.26 -19.25
C ARG A 142 -6.31 4.58 -18.18
N VAL A 143 -6.98 5.36 -17.33
CA VAL A 143 -7.95 4.81 -16.38
C VAL A 143 -9.23 4.48 -17.15
N VAL A 144 -9.51 3.19 -17.32
CA VAL A 144 -10.67 2.69 -18.09
C VAL A 144 -11.94 2.74 -17.25
N SER A 145 -11.88 2.30 -15.99
CA SER A 145 -13.00 2.34 -15.06
C SER A 145 -12.51 2.31 -13.61
N TYR A 146 -13.41 2.63 -12.68
CA TYR A 146 -13.23 2.40 -11.25
C TYR A 146 -14.58 2.05 -10.62
N PHE A 147 -14.54 1.35 -9.49
CA PHE A 147 -15.73 1.00 -8.73
C PHE A 147 -15.40 0.88 -7.24
N VAL A 148 -16.38 1.22 -6.40
CA VAL A 148 -16.28 1.15 -4.94
C VAL A 148 -17.49 0.35 -4.45
N SER A 149 -17.26 -0.56 -3.52
CA SER A 149 -18.29 -1.39 -2.92
C SER A 149 -18.07 -1.53 -1.43
N GLY A 150 -19.16 -1.61 -0.66
CA GLY A 150 -19.13 -2.03 0.74
C GLY A 150 -19.24 -3.55 0.87
N CYS A 151 -18.78 -4.07 2.02
CA CYS A 151 -19.04 -5.44 2.46
C CYS A 151 -19.21 -5.44 3.99
N ASP A 152 -19.60 -6.58 4.54
CA ASP A 152 -19.73 -6.74 5.99
C ASP A 152 -18.36 -6.48 6.67
N PRO A 153 -18.27 -5.60 7.68
CA PRO A 153 -17.03 -5.27 8.36
C PRO A 153 -16.27 -6.48 8.93
N SER A 154 -16.99 -7.52 9.34
CA SER A 154 -16.39 -8.75 9.89
C SER A 154 -15.58 -9.56 8.87
N ILE A 155 -15.81 -9.33 7.58
CA ILE A 155 -15.12 -9.98 6.46
C ILE A 155 -14.54 -8.96 5.48
N MET A 156 -14.18 -7.77 5.96
CA MET A 156 -13.74 -6.63 5.12
C MET A 156 -12.69 -6.99 4.05
N GLY A 157 -11.86 -8.01 4.31
CA GLY A 157 -10.84 -8.50 3.39
C GLY A 157 -11.39 -9.04 2.06
N ILE A 158 -12.67 -9.40 1.97
CA ILE A 158 -13.29 -9.83 0.70
C ILE A 158 -13.74 -8.65 -0.18
N GLY A 159 -13.75 -7.42 0.35
CA GLY A 159 -14.18 -6.21 -0.33
C GLY A 159 -13.63 -6.00 -1.75
N PRO A 160 -12.39 -6.43 -2.08
CA PRO A 160 -11.89 -6.38 -3.45
C PRO A 160 -12.72 -7.17 -4.47
N VAL A 161 -13.36 -8.28 -4.09
CA VAL A 161 -14.12 -9.13 -5.02
C VAL A 161 -15.30 -8.37 -5.67
N PRO A 162 -16.25 -7.79 -4.91
CA PRO A 162 -17.31 -6.98 -5.51
C PRO A 162 -16.79 -5.71 -6.18
N ALA A 163 -15.68 -5.13 -5.69
CA ALA A 163 -15.08 -3.93 -6.29
C ALA A 163 -14.53 -4.21 -7.70
N ILE A 164 -13.72 -5.27 -7.84
CA ILE A 164 -13.12 -5.70 -9.11
C ILE A 164 -14.20 -6.09 -10.11
N ASN A 165 -15.18 -6.91 -9.70
CA ASN A 165 -16.29 -7.29 -10.57
C ASN A 165 -17.11 -6.08 -11.05
N GLY A 166 -17.36 -5.11 -10.17
CA GLY A 166 -18.06 -3.88 -10.54
C GLY A 166 -17.29 -3.01 -11.53
N ALA A 167 -15.96 -2.89 -11.36
CA ALA A 167 -15.10 -2.15 -12.29
C ALA A 167 -15.05 -2.83 -13.67
N LEU A 168 -14.79 -4.14 -13.71
CA LEU A 168 -14.78 -4.93 -14.95
C LEU A 168 -16.12 -4.84 -15.69
N LYS A 169 -17.24 -5.02 -14.98
CA LYS A 169 -18.58 -4.89 -15.55
C LYS A 169 -18.81 -3.50 -16.17
N ARG A 170 -18.38 -2.43 -15.49
CA ARG A 170 -18.48 -1.06 -16.03
C ARG A 170 -17.63 -0.84 -17.27
N ALA A 171 -16.46 -1.48 -17.33
CA ALA A 171 -15.57 -1.42 -18.48
C ALA A 171 -16.02 -2.32 -19.65
N GLY A 172 -16.98 -3.23 -19.42
CA GLY A 172 -17.31 -4.27 -20.39
C GLY A 172 -16.19 -5.29 -20.59
N LEU A 173 -15.37 -5.50 -19.55
CA LEU A 173 -14.20 -6.39 -19.55
C LEU A 173 -14.39 -7.56 -18.59
N SER A 174 -13.48 -8.53 -18.66
CA SER A 174 -13.36 -9.67 -17.77
C SER A 174 -11.94 -9.82 -17.23
N LEU A 175 -11.75 -10.68 -16.22
CA LEU A 175 -10.41 -11.00 -15.71
C LEU A 175 -9.50 -11.65 -16.76
N LYS A 176 -10.06 -12.30 -17.78
CA LYS A 176 -9.28 -12.91 -18.87
C LYS A 176 -8.59 -11.88 -19.76
N ASP A 177 -9.12 -10.65 -19.77
CA ASP A 177 -8.57 -9.54 -20.55
C ASP A 177 -7.42 -8.83 -19.81
N MET A 178 -7.13 -9.23 -18.55
CA MET A 178 -6.08 -8.62 -17.75
C MET A 178 -4.75 -9.36 -17.96
N ASP A 179 -3.72 -8.60 -18.31
CA ASP A 179 -2.35 -9.09 -18.42
C ASP A 179 -1.68 -9.22 -17.05
N LEU A 180 -1.96 -8.24 -16.16
CA LEU A 180 -1.47 -8.18 -14.79
C LEU A 180 -2.61 -7.78 -13.84
N VAL A 181 -2.55 -8.28 -12.61
CA VAL A 181 -3.51 -7.97 -11.55
C VAL A 181 -2.74 -7.70 -10.26
N ASP A 182 -2.97 -6.55 -9.63
CA ASP A 182 -2.46 -6.28 -8.29
C ASP A 182 -3.60 -6.19 -7.28
N VAL A 183 -3.56 -7.07 -6.28
CA VAL A 183 -4.47 -7.07 -5.13
C VAL A 183 -3.64 -6.90 -3.87
N ASN A 184 -3.95 -5.86 -3.07
CA ASN A 184 -3.19 -5.57 -1.87
C ASN A 184 -3.18 -6.74 -0.87
N GLU A 185 -1.99 -7.13 -0.41
CA GLU A 185 -1.80 -8.21 0.56
C GLU A 185 -1.75 -7.66 2.00
N ALA A 186 -2.85 -7.10 2.50
CA ALA A 186 -2.90 -6.68 3.91
C ALA A 186 -2.71 -7.90 4.86
N PHE A 187 -3.34 -9.02 4.49
CA PHE A 187 -3.14 -10.32 5.14
C PHE A 187 -3.15 -11.42 4.08
N ALA A 188 -2.38 -12.49 4.29
CA ALA A 188 -2.38 -13.63 3.37
C ALA A 188 -3.76 -14.30 3.29
N PRO A 189 -4.50 -14.55 4.39
CA PRO A 189 -5.82 -15.18 4.30
C PRO A 189 -6.83 -14.39 3.47
N GLN A 190 -6.83 -13.05 3.53
CA GLN A 190 -7.74 -12.27 2.70
C GLN A 190 -7.32 -12.29 1.24
N TYR A 191 -6.02 -12.21 0.95
CA TYR A 191 -5.54 -12.27 -0.43
C TYR A 191 -5.90 -13.61 -1.06
N LEU A 192 -5.67 -14.72 -0.33
CA LEU A 192 -6.05 -16.06 -0.78
C LEU A 192 -7.57 -16.22 -0.94
N ALA A 193 -8.37 -15.58 -0.09
CA ALA A 193 -9.83 -15.58 -0.24
C ALA A 193 -10.26 -14.84 -1.52
N VAL A 194 -9.67 -13.68 -1.80
CA VAL A 194 -9.92 -12.92 -3.04
C VAL A 194 -9.45 -13.70 -4.26
N GLN A 195 -8.22 -14.22 -4.22
CA GLN A 195 -7.62 -15.03 -5.29
C GLN A 195 -8.52 -16.23 -5.62
N LYS A 196 -8.98 -16.96 -4.62
CA LYS A 196 -9.87 -18.11 -4.81
C LYS A 196 -11.25 -17.70 -5.34
N ALA A 197 -11.82 -16.60 -4.85
CA ALA A 197 -13.15 -16.15 -5.26
C ALA A 197 -13.19 -15.63 -6.70
N LEU A 198 -12.08 -15.08 -7.19
CA LEU A 198 -11.94 -14.54 -8.53
C LEU A 198 -11.21 -15.48 -9.50
N ASP A 199 -10.71 -16.61 -9.01
CA ASP A 199 -9.85 -17.54 -9.76
C ASP A 199 -8.65 -16.81 -10.40
N LEU A 200 -7.96 -15.99 -9.60
CA LEU A 200 -6.84 -15.19 -10.09
C LEU A 200 -5.64 -16.08 -10.42
N ASP A 201 -5.06 -15.86 -11.60
CA ASP A 201 -3.84 -16.51 -12.06
C ASP A 201 -2.63 -16.00 -11.25
N PRO A 202 -1.96 -16.86 -10.45
CA PRO A 202 -0.82 -16.44 -9.65
C PRO A 202 0.38 -15.96 -10.48
N SER A 203 0.48 -16.37 -11.75
CA SER A 203 1.56 -15.92 -12.64
C SER A 203 1.37 -14.48 -13.14
N LYS A 204 0.16 -13.95 -13.00
CA LYS A 204 -0.22 -12.58 -13.37
C LYS A 204 -0.52 -11.70 -12.17
N SER A 205 -0.62 -12.29 -10.98
CA SER A 205 -1.06 -11.61 -9.76
C SER A 205 0.12 -11.24 -8.88
N ASN A 206 0.25 -9.96 -8.51
CA ASN A 206 1.29 -9.44 -7.63
C ASN A 206 2.71 -9.90 -8.03
N VAL A 207 3.04 -9.85 -9.32
CA VAL A 207 4.22 -10.52 -9.92
C VAL A 207 5.58 -10.03 -9.39
N ASN A 208 5.63 -8.85 -8.76
CA ASN A 208 6.83 -8.31 -8.13
C ASN A 208 6.74 -8.28 -6.58
N GLY A 209 5.83 -9.06 -6.00
CA GLY A 209 5.59 -9.15 -4.57
C GLY A 209 4.56 -8.12 -4.07
N GLY A 210 3.81 -8.50 -3.03
CA GLY A 210 2.79 -7.65 -2.44
C GLY A 210 3.19 -7.03 -1.10
N ALA A 211 2.18 -6.48 -0.42
CA ALA A 211 2.36 -5.69 0.80
C ALA A 211 2.85 -6.50 2.02
N ILE A 212 2.78 -7.83 2.00
CA ILE A 212 3.41 -8.68 3.02
C ILE A 212 4.93 -8.52 2.98
N ALA A 213 5.52 -8.42 1.79
CA ALA A 213 6.96 -8.26 1.61
C ALA A 213 7.37 -6.77 1.59
N LEU A 214 6.56 -5.93 0.97
CA LEU A 214 6.91 -4.53 0.70
C LEU A 214 6.50 -3.56 1.82
N GLY A 215 5.53 -3.93 2.65
CA GLY A 215 4.89 -3.04 3.62
C GLY A 215 3.57 -2.45 3.12
N HIS A 216 2.75 -1.99 4.07
CA HIS A 216 1.42 -1.45 3.85
C HIS A 216 1.24 -0.08 4.55
N PRO A 217 1.77 1.02 3.99
CA PRO A 217 1.42 2.36 4.48
C PRO A 217 -0.05 2.58 4.11
N LEU A 218 -0.94 2.56 5.11
CA LEU A 218 -2.39 2.35 4.89
C LEU A 218 -2.95 3.24 3.77
N ALA A 219 -2.77 4.55 3.90
CA ALA A 219 -3.29 5.52 2.95
C ALA A 219 -2.47 5.62 1.65
N GLY A 220 -1.17 5.32 1.71
CA GLY A 220 -0.27 5.35 0.54
C GLY A 220 -0.34 4.10 -0.35
N SER A 221 -0.98 3.03 0.12
CA SER A 221 -0.94 1.72 -0.56
C SER A 221 -1.70 1.67 -1.88
N GLY A 222 -2.82 2.39 -1.99
CA GLY A 222 -3.58 2.49 -3.25
C GLY A 222 -2.78 3.19 -4.35
N SER A 223 -2.17 4.33 -4.03
CA SER A 223 -1.27 5.05 -4.94
C SER A 223 -0.05 4.21 -5.32
N ARG A 224 0.49 3.41 -4.38
CA ARG A 224 1.62 2.51 -4.67
C ARG A 224 1.25 1.40 -5.65
N ILE A 225 0.12 0.73 -5.47
CA ILE A 225 -0.34 -0.31 -6.42
C ILE A 225 -0.55 0.30 -7.80
N THR A 226 -1.10 1.51 -7.85
CA THR A 226 -1.37 2.21 -9.11
C THR A 226 -0.08 2.68 -9.81
N ALA A 227 0.98 2.94 -9.04
CA ALA A 227 2.27 3.41 -9.53
C ALA A 227 3.26 2.28 -9.88
N HIS A 228 2.85 1.02 -9.65
CA HIS A 228 3.70 -0.14 -9.86
C HIS A 228 3.83 -0.47 -11.34
#